data_AF-A0A183E4I3-F1
#
_entry.id   AF-A0A183E4I3-F1
#
_cell.length_a   1.000
_cell.length_b   1.000
_cell.length_c   1.000
_cell.angle_alpha   90.00
_cell.angle_beta   90.00
_cell.angle_gamma   90.00
#
_symmetry.space_group_name_H-M   'P 1'
#
loop_
_entity.id
_entity.type
_entity.pdbx_description
1 polymer ?
#
loop_
_entity_poly.entity_id
_entity_poly.type
_entity_poly.pdbx_seq_one_letter_code
_entity_poly.pdbx_strand_id
1 'polypeptide(L)'
;MGVKASREDEPSRWLRRSLVRYLCLTQVLVFRDISVPVRRRFPTLESLIDAGILLEEEKEKLDAIKLRYNKYWAPIRWIQAIALQARKEEKIYADLMYSKLCDEINRFRYSLQLLCNYDWVPLPLVYSQPDLVLPVMTMIQFLFFIGWLKTSLCIADNYDRVPEVQPDRFWRCRNLPPPSSEMPLVGSAVNAKYQFFCDFAHLRLCVCVSVSVFASYHP
;
A
#
# COMPACT_ATOMS: atom_id res chain seq x y z
N MET A 1 27.59 -5.85 -21.49
CA MET A 1 27.99 -6.75 -20.39
C MET A 1 26.73 -7.31 -19.75
N GLY A 2 26.32 -8.51 -20.18
CA GLY A 2 25.10 -9.15 -19.70
C GLY A 2 25.31 -9.78 -18.32
N VAL A 3 24.33 -9.58 -17.45
CA VAL A 3 24.29 -10.06 -16.07
C VAL A 3 24.35 -11.59 -16.03
N LYS A 4 25.52 -12.15 -15.71
CA LYS A 4 25.65 -13.52 -15.20
C LYS A 4 25.26 -13.53 -13.73
N ALA A 5 23.99 -13.37 -13.42
CA ALA A 5 23.44 -13.98 -12.22
C ALA A 5 22.94 -15.35 -12.67
N SER A 6 23.86 -16.31 -12.82
CA SER A 6 23.50 -17.72 -13.02
C SER A 6 22.54 -18.07 -11.89
N ARG A 7 21.33 -18.50 -12.26
CA ARG A 7 20.26 -18.82 -11.32
C ARG A 7 20.67 -19.90 -10.30
N GLU A 8 21.82 -20.55 -10.53
CA GLU A 8 22.33 -21.77 -9.90
C GLU A 8 23.63 -21.60 -9.08
N ASP A 9 24.17 -20.39 -8.90
CA ASP A 9 25.37 -20.23 -8.09
C ASP A 9 25.08 -20.54 -6.61
N GLU A 10 25.77 -21.53 -6.04
CA GLU A 10 25.73 -21.87 -4.61
C GLU A 10 25.80 -20.63 -3.69
N PRO A 11 26.78 -19.70 -3.81
CA PRO A 11 26.85 -18.53 -2.93
C PRO A 11 25.62 -17.62 -3.02
N SER A 12 24.99 -17.52 -4.20
CA SER A 12 23.76 -16.74 -4.41
C SER A 12 22.55 -17.44 -3.79
N ARG A 13 22.53 -18.77 -3.77
CA ARG A 13 21.52 -19.58 -3.06
C ARG A 13 21.61 -19.38 -1.55
N TRP A 14 22.83 -19.44 -0.98
CA TRP A 14 23.07 -19.20 0.44
C TRP A 14 22.65 -17.79 0.86
N LEU A 15 22.99 -16.77 0.06
CA LEU A 15 22.57 -15.38 0.32
C LEU A 15 21.04 -15.26 0.47
N ARG A 16 20.28 -15.77 -0.50
CA ARG A 16 18.81 -15.71 -0.49
C ARG A 16 18.21 -16.45 0.70
N ARG A 17 18.72 -17.64 1.01
CA ARG A 17 18.28 -18.44 2.18
C ARG A 17 18.55 -17.71 3.49
N SER A 18 19.73 -17.12 3.64
CA SER A 18 20.09 -16.36 4.84
C SER A 18 19.22 -15.13 5.02
N LEU A 19 18.94 -14.36 3.96
CA LEU A 19 18.03 -13.21 4.02
C LEU A 19 16.63 -13.61 4.53
N VAL A 20 16.03 -14.65 3.93
CA VAL A 20 14.69 -15.13 4.33
C VAL A 20 14.71 -15.69 5.75
N ARG A 21 15.74 -16.48 6.11
CA ARG A 21 15.86 -17.08 7.44
C ARG A 21 15.91 -16.01 8.53
N TYR A 22 16.65 -14.92 8.33
CA TYR A 22 16.68 -13.82 9.29
C TYR A 22 15.35 -13.04 9.38
N LEU A 23 14.60 -12.92 8.29
CA LEU A 23 13.24 -12.34 8.33
C LEU A 23 12.32 -13.22 9.18
N CYS A 24 12.35 -14.54 8.96
CA CYS A 24 11.61 -15.51 9.77
C CYS A 24 12.06 -15.50 11.24
N LEU A 25 13.38 -15.41 11.51
CA LEU A 25 13.91 -15.31 12.86
C LEU A 25 13.36 -14.07 13.59
N THR A 26 13.37 -12.91 12.93
CA THR A 26 12.78 -11.67 13.46
C THR A 26 11.31 -11.87 13.80
N GLN A 27 10.55 -12.46 12.87
CA GLN A 27 9.12 -12.72 13.06
C GLN A 27 8.83 -13.62 14.26
N VAL A 28 9.60 -14.71 14.41
CA VAL A 28 9.43 -15.65 15.52
C VAL A 28 9.81 -14.99 16.85
N LEU A 29 10.87 -14.18 16.89
CA LEU A 29 11.27 -13.44 18.10
C LEU A 29 10.18 -12.46 18.56
N VAL A 30 9.49 -11.80 17.63
CA VAL A 30 8.36 -10.90 17.95
C VAL A 30 7.13 -11.72 18.38
N PHE A 31 6.76 -12.76 17.63
CA PHE A 31 5.58 -13.56 17.95
C PHE A 31 5.70 -14.35 19.25
N ARG A 32 6.92 -14.69 19.70
CA ARG A 32 7.15 -15.31 21.00
C ARG A 32 6.73 -14.38 22.16
N ASP A 33 6.86 -13.08 21.97
CA ASP A 33 6.50 -12.09 22.99
C ASP A 33 5.01 -11.79 22.97
N ILE A 34 4.38 -11.77 21.80
CA ILE A 34 2.97 -11.36 21.67
C ILE A 34 2.01 -12.55 21.76
N SER A 35 2.34 -13.68 21.13
CA SER A 35 1.43 -14.81 21.00
C SER A 35 1.80 -15.97 21.94
N VAL A 36 0.84 -16.36 22.78
CA VAL A 36 0.99 -17.47 23.73
C VAL A 36 1.29 -18.82 23.04
N PRO A 37 0.66 -19.19 21.89
CA PRO A 37 0.96 -20.46 21.23
C PRO A 37 2.41 -20.57 20.75
N VAL A 38 2.96 -19.48 20.19
CA VAL A 38 4.36 -19.46 19.73
C VAL A 38 5.31 -19.51 20.91
N ARG A 39 4.98 -18.82 22.01
CA ARG A 39 5.76 -18.91 23.26
C ARG A 39 5.81 -20.32 23.84
N ARG A 40 4.70 -21.07 23.76
CA ARG A 40 4.65 -22.46 24.20
C ARG A 40 5.49 -23.38 23.30
N ARG A 41 5.50 -23.12 21.98
CA ARG A 41 6.28 -23.90 21.02
C ARG A 41 7.78 -23.62 21.12
N PHE A 42 8.17 -22.38 21.35
CA PHE A 42 9.56 -21.94 21.43
C PHE A 42 9.81 -21.16 22.73
N PRO A 43 9.95 -21.84 23.88
CA PRO A 43 10.10 -21.17 25.18
C PRO A 43 11.47 -20.49 25.34
N THR A 44 12.55 -21.11 24.84
CA THR A 44 13.93 -20.62 25.00
C THR A 44 14.58 -20.34 23.65
N LEU A 45 15.71 -19.60 23.65
CA LEU A 45 16.51 -19.42 22.43
C LEU A 45 17.10 -20.74 21.92
N GLU A 46 17.34 -21.71 22.81
CA GLU A 46 17.83 -23.05 22.44
C GLU A 46 16.81 -23.83 21.63
N SER A 47 15.52 -23.74 21.98
CA SER A 47 14.46 -24.35 21.16
C SER A 47 14.38 -23.79 19.73
N LEU A 48 14.92 -22.60 19.48
CA LEU A 48 15.03 -22.03 18.13
C LEU A 48 16.25 -22.56 17.37
N ILE A 49 17.29 -22.98 18.08
CA ILE A 49 18.46 -23.67 17.51
C ILE A 49 18.06 -25.08 17.10
N ASP A 50 17.35 -25.81 17.98
CA ASP A 50 16.85 -27.15 17.70
C ASP A 50 15.92 -27.16 16.47
N ALA A 51 15.17 -26.07 16.26
CA ALA A 51 14.31 -25.88 15.10
C ALA A 51 15.06 -25.45 13.83
N GLY A 52 16.36 -25.17 13.90
CA GLY A 52 17.19 -24.73 12.78
C GLY A 52 16.89 -23.31 12.28
N ILE A 53 16.17 -22.51 13.07
CA ILE A 53 15.82 -21.11 12.71
C ILE A 53 16.99 -20.18 13.08
N LEU A 54 17.59 -20.41 14.25
CA LEU A 54 18.74 -19.68 14.79
C LEU A 54 19.98 -20.58 14.76
N LEU A 55 21.14 -20.07 14.33
CA LEU A 55 22.40 -20.82 14.47
C LEU A 55 23.04 -20.55 15.84
N GLU A 56 23.87 -21.48 16.31
CA GLU A 56 24.60 -21.35 17.58
C GLU A 56 25.49 -20.10 17.61
N GLU A 57 26.27 -19.84 16.54
CA GLU A 57 27.10 -18.65 16.40
C GLU A 57 26.28 -17.34 16.46
N GLU A 58 25.03 -17.38 16.01
CA GLU A 58 24.14 -16.22 16.03
C GLU A 58 23.54 -15.99 17.41
N LYS A 59 23.28 -17.07 18.17
CA LYS A 59 22.93 -16.98 19.59
C LYS A 59 24.04 -16.29 20.37
N GLU A 60 25.30 -16.68 20.17
CA GLU A 60 26.44 -16.02 20.83
C GLU A 60 26.50 -14.52 20.51
N LYS A 61 26.28 -14.15 19.24
CA LYS A 61 26.20 -12.73 18.83
C LYS A 61 25.02 -11.99 19.49
N LEU A 62 23.88 -12.65 19.68
CA LEU A 62 22.75 -12.08 20.43
C LEU A 62 23.07 -11.90 21.91
N ASP A 63 23.74 -12.87 22.52
CA ASP A 63 24.07 -12.86 23.95
C ASP A 63 25.17 -11.86 24.27
N ALA A 64 26.10 -11.63 23.34
CA ALA A 64 27.09 -10.55 23.43
C ALA A 64 26.45 -9.16 23.56
N ILE A 65 25.24 -8.96 23.02
CA ILE A 65 24.49 -7.71 23.15
C ILE A 65 23.85 -7.66 24.54
N LYS A 66 24.54 -6.99 25.48
CA LYS A 66 24.06 -6.77 26.86
C LYS A 66 23.00 -5.67 26.93
N LEU A 67 21.76 -6.00 26.61
CA LEU A 67 20.60 -5.12 26.74
C LEU A 67 19.47 -5.83 27.49
N ARG A 68 18.69 -5.07 28.26
CA ARG A 68 17.51 -5.57 29.00
C ARG A 68 16.25 -5.69 28.13
N TYR A 69 16.25 -5.09 26.94
CA TYR A 69 15.13 -5.09 26.01
C TYR A 69 15.20 -6.27 25.03
N ASN A 70 14.06 -6.63 24.43
CA ASN A 70 14.03 -7.66 23.40
C ASN A 70 14.90 -7.24 22.19
N LYS A 71 15.64 -8.22 21.65
CA LYS A 71 16.69 -8.08 20.64
C LYS A 71 16.20 -8.41 19.22
N TYR A 72 14.88 -8.42 18.98
CA TYR A 72 14.30 -8.71 17.66
C TYR A 72 14.79 -7.78 16.53
N TRP A 73 15.32 -6.61 16.86
CA TRP A 73 15.89 -5.68 15.87
C TRP A 73 17.26 -6.14 15.33
N ALA A 74 17.98 -7.03 16.02
CA ALA A 74 19.33 -7.44 15.65
C ALA A 74 19.38 -8.22 14.32
N PRO A 75 18.50 -9.21 14.06
CA PRO A 75 18.49 -9.90 12.77
C PRO A 75 18.15 -8.98 11.60
N ILE A 76 17.28 -7.97 11.78
CA ILE A 76 17.00 -6.98 10.73
C ILE A 76 18.28 -6.24 10.32
N ARG A 77 19.11 -5.86 11.30
CA ARG A 77 20.38 -5.19 11.02
C ARG A 77 21.37 -6.11 10.31
N TRP A 78 21.38 -7.40 10.63
CA TRP A 78 22.21 -8.40 9.94
C TRP A 78 21.81 -8.61 8.49
N ILE A 79 20.50 -8.63 8.19
CA ILE A 79 19.98 -8.69 6.82
C ILE A 79 20.49 -7.49 6.01
N GLN A 80 20.37 -6.28 6.57
CA GLN A 80 20.83 -5.06 5.89
C GLN A 80 22.35 -5.09 5.65
N ALA A 81 23.14 -5.57 6.62
CA ALA A 81 24.58 -5.71 6.47
C ALA A 81 24.95 -6.71 5.35
N ILE A 82 24.27 -7.85 5.29
CA ILE A 82 24.48 -8.88 4.25
C ILE A 82 24.04 -8.37 2.88
N ALA A 83 22.91 -7.66 2.79
CA ALA A 83 22.45 -7.04 1.56
C ALA A 83 23.45 -5.99 1.04
N LEU A 84 24.02 -5.18 1.93
CA LEU A 84 25.04 -4.20 1.59
C LEU A 84 26.32 -4.88 1.10
N GLN A 85 26.74 -5.96 1.75
CA GLN A 85 27.90 -6.74 1.32
C GLN A 85 27.68 -7.37 -0.06
N ALA A 86 26.49 -7.92 -0.32
CA ALA A 86 26.12 -8.44 -1.63
C ALA A 86 26.10 -7.37 -2.72
N ARG A 87 25.81 -6.11 -2.36
CA ARG A 87 25.92 -4.99 -3.30
C ARG A 87 27.38 -4.63 -3.60
N LYS A 88 28.26 -4.63 -2.60
CA LYS A 88 29.71 -4.41 -2.77
C LYS A 88 30.36 -5.51 -3.62
N GLU A 89 29.89 -6.74 -3.49
CA GLU A 89 30.33 -7.88 -4.30
C GLU A 89 29.69 -7.92 -5.71
N GLU A 90 28.97 -6.86 -6.09
CA GLU A 90 28.27 -6.71 -7.38
C GLU A 90 27.29 -7.85 -7.71
N LYS A 91 26.89 -8.66 -6.72
CA LYS A 91 25.84 -9.69 -6.88
C LYS A 91 24.48 -9.07 -7.16
N ILE A 92 24.25 -7.87 -6.61
CA ILE A 92 23.10 -7.02 -6.94
C ILE A 92 23.56 -6.03 -8.01
N TYR A 93 22.95 -6.10 -9.19
CA TYR A 93 23.42 -5.38 -10.38
C TYR A 93 23.35 -3.85 -10.26
N ALA A 94 22.33 -3.29 -9.59
CA ALA A 94 22.09 -1.85 -9.53
C ALA A 94 21.76 -1.35 -8.12
N ASP A 95 22.17 -0.12 -7.80
CA ASP A 95 21.86 0.54 -6.52
C ASP A 95 20.36 0.69 -6.29
N LEU A 96 19.60 0.91 -7.36
CA LEU A 96 18.14 0.96 -7.30
C LEU A 96 17.55 -0.35 -6.78
N MET A 97 18.08 -1.50 -7.20
CA MET A 97 17.58 -2.80 -6.73
C MET A 97 17.91 -3.03 -5.26
N TYR A 98 19.09 -2.60 -4.80
CA TYR A 98 19.44 -2.62 -3.38
C TYR A 98 18.52 -1.71 -2.56
N SER A 99 18.24 -0.49 -3.03
CA SER A 99 17.31 0.43 -2.36
C SER A 99 15.92 -0.18 -2.24
N LYS A 100 15.40 -0.78 -3.31
CA LYS A 100 14.09 -1.47 -3.29
C LYS A 100 14.06 -2.65 -2.33
N LEU A 101 15.14 -3.43 -2.26
CA LEU A 101 15.27 -4.50 -1.27
C LEU A 101 15.21 -3.96 0.16
N CYS A 102 15.93 -2.89 0.45
CA CYS A 102 15.90 -2.22 1.75
C CYS A 102 14.52 -1.65 2.09
N ASP A 103 13.81 -1.08 1.11
CA ASP A 103 12.44 -0.57 1.29
C ASP A 103 11.48 -1.68 1.72
N GLU A 104 11.53 -2.86 1.09
CA GLU A 104 10.65 -3.98 1.46
C GLU A 104 11.02 -4.58 2.83
N ILE A 105 12.31 -4.65 3.18
CA ILE A 105 12.74 -5.06 4.53
C ILE A 105 12.24 -4.07 5.59
N ASN A 106 12.31 -2.77 5.30
CA ASN A 106 11.81 -1.73 6.19
C ASN A 106 10.29 -1.79 6.31
N ARG A 107 9.57 -2.01 5.20
CA ARG A 107 8.11 -2.23 5.23
C ARG A 107 7.74 -3.40 6.15
N PHE A 108 8.44 -4.52 6.03
CA PHE A 108 8.24 -5.68 6.91
C PHE A 108 8.50 -5.33 8.40
N ARG A 109 9.59 -4.60 8.68
CA ARG A 109 9.90 -4.10 10.03
C ARG A 109 8.78 -3.20 10.57
N TYR A 110 8.25 -2.29 9.76
CA TYR A 110 7.16 -1.42 10.18
C TYR A 110 5.89 -2.20 10.52
N SER A 111 5.55 -3.24 9.74
CA SER A 111 4.42 -4.12 10.05
C SER A 111 4.60 -4.86 11.38
N LEU A 112 5.80 -5.35 11.68
CA LEU A 112 6.10 -5.97 12.98
C LEU A 112 6.09 -4.95 14.13
N GLN A 113 6.63 -3.74 13.90
CA GLN A 113 6.62 -2.67 14.91
C GLN A 113 5.19 -2.25 15.27
N LEU A 114 4.31 -2.16 14.27
CA LEU A 114 2.90 -1.87 14.49
C LEU A 114 2.25 -2.91 15.41
N LEU A 115 2.54 -4.19 15.21
CA LEU A 115 2.07 -5.27 16.08
C LEU A 115 2.59 -5.13 17.51
N CYS A 116 3.87 -4.82 17.69
CA CYS A 116 4.44 -4.53 19.02
C CYS A 116 3.76 -3.32 19.69
N ASN A 117 3.40 -2.30 18.92
CA ASN A 117 2.71 -1.12 19.47
C ASN A 117 1.29 -1.47 19.95
N TYR A 118 0.58 -2.36 19.25
CA TYR A 118 -0.74 -2.86 19.66
C TYR A 118 -0.67 -3.71 20.95
N ASP A 119 0.41 -4.46 21.15
CA ASP A 119 0.63 -5.22 22.39
C ASP A 119 1.04 -4.31 23.56
N TRP A 120 1.90 -3.33 23.30
CA TRP A 120 2.40 -2.39 24.32
C TRP A 120 1.32 -1.48 24.89
N VAL A 121 0.42 -0.97 24.05
CA VAL A 121 -0.64 -0.04 24.47
C VAL A 121 -1.97 -0.77 24.56
N PRO A 122 -2.38 -1.25 25.75
CA PRO A 122 -3.72 -1.79 25.92
C PRO A 122 -4.75 -0.67 25.76
N LEU A 123 -5.93 -1.02 25.23
CA LEU A 123 -7.06 -0.09 25.18
C LEU A 123 -7.39 0.38 26.62
N PRO A 124 -7.59 1.69 26.84
CA PRO A 124 -8.00 2.19 28.14
C PRO A 124 -9.29 1.48 28.58
N LEU A 125 -9.26 0.84 29.75
CA LEU A 125 -10.36 0.02 30.28
C LEU A 125 -11.70 0.77 30.32
N VAL A 126 -11.65 2.09 30.47
CA VAL A 126 -12.80 3.00 30.45
C VAL A 126 -13.62 2.88 29.17
N TYR A 127 -13.00 2.62 28.02
CA TYR A 127 -13.71 2.47 26.75
C TYR A 127 -14.40 1.10 26.61
N SER A 128 -13.80 0.04 27.16
CA SER A 128 -14.38 -1.32 27.10
C SER A 128 -15.48 -1.58 28.14
N GLN A 129 -15.52 -0.80 29.23
CA GLN A 129 -16.48 -0.98 30.33
C GLN A 129 -17.96 -0.76 29.95
N PRO A 130 -18.36 0.31 29.24
CA PRO A 130 -19.77 0.55 28.93
C PRO A 130 -20.34 -0.38 27.85
N ASP A 131 -19.53 -0.78 26.85
CA ASP A 131 -19.99 -1.66 25.76
C ASP A 131 -20.23 -3.11 26.20
N LEU A 132 -19.59 -3.58 27.28
CA LEU A 132 -19.79 -4.94 27.79
C LEU A 132 -21.14 -5.12 28.52
N VAL A 133 -21.72 -4.03 29.02
CA VAL A 133 -22.95 -4.05 29.82
C VAL A 133 -24.19 -4.00 28.93
N LEU A 134 -24.14 -3.25 27.83
CA LEU A 134 -25.22 -3.16 26.84
C LEU A 134 -24.63 -2.73 25.48
N PRO A 135 -24.41 -3.66 24.54
CA PRO A 135 -23.65 -3.37 23.33
C PRO A 135 -24.56 -2.79 22.25
N VAL A 136 -25.15 -1.62 22.55
CA VAL A 136 -26.11 -0.89 21.69
C VAL A 136 -25.50 -0.62 20.31
N MET A 137 -24.21 -0.26 20.27
CA MET A 137 -23.49 -0.03 19.01
C MET A 137 -23.37 -1.30 18.16
N THR A 138 -23.16 -2.46 18.77
CA THR A 138 -23.08 -3.73 18.03
C THR A 138 -24.46 -4.19 17.53
N MET A 139 -25.52 -3.91 18.28
CA MET A 139 -26.91 -4.19 17.84
C MET A 139 -27.26 -3.39 16.59
N ILE A 140 -26.89 -2.10 16.55
CA ILE A 140 -27.11 -1.24 15.37
C ILE A 140 -26.30 -1.72 14.17
N GLN A 141 -25.03 -2.09 14.38
CA GLN A 141 -24.18 -2.64 13.33
C GLN A 141 -24.70 -3.98 12.79
N PHE A 142 -25.16 -4.88 13.67
CA PHE A 142 -25.77 -6.15 13.27
C PHE A 142 -27.01 -5.95 12.39
N LEU A 143 -27.89 -5.03 12.76
CA LEU A 143 -29.08 -4.70 11.95
C LEU A 143 -28.69 -4.12 10.58
N PHE A 144 -27.64 -3.30 10.51
CA PHE A 144 -27.13 -2.78 9.25
C PHE A 144 -26.56 -3.89 8.34
N PHE A 145 -25.75 -4.81 8.89
CA PHE A 145 -25.17 -5.92 8.13
C PHE A 145 -26.23 -6.93 7.68
N ILE A 146 -27.18 -7.30 8.53
CA ILE A 146 -28.30 -8.18 8.15
C ILE A 146 -29.20 -7.48 7.12
N GLY A 147 -29.45 -6.17 7.27
CA GLY A 147 -30.17 -5.37 6.29
C GLY A 147 -29.50 -5.41 4.91
N TRP A 148 -28.19 -5.18 4.84
CA TRP A 148 -27.42 -5.28 3.60
C TRP A 148 -27.40 -6.69 3.02
N LEU A 149 -27.21 -7.72 3.85
CA LEU A 149 -27.25 -9.11 3.41
C LEU A 149 -28.61 -9.45 2.80
N LYS A 150 -29.71 -9.01 3.40
CA LYS A 150 -31.07 -9.20 2.84
C LYS A 150 -31.27 -8.47 1.51
N THR A 151 -30.73 -7.27 1.35
CA THR A 151 -30.74 -6.56 0.06
C THR A 151 -29.96 -7.33 -1.01
N SER A 152 -28.77 -7.84 -0.67
CA SER A 152 -27.98 -8.66 -1.60
C SER A 152 -28.67 -9.96 -2.00
N LEU A 153 -29.35 -10.63 -1.05
CA LEU A 153 -30.14 -11.83 -1.32
C LEU A 153 -31.31 -11.53 -2.26
N CYS A 154 -31.99 -10.40 -2.08
CA CYS A 154 -33.04 -9.94 -2.98
C CYS A 154 -32.51 -9.69 -4.41
N ILE A 155 -31.31 -9.16 -4.56
CA ILE A 155 -30.67 -8.97 -5.87
C ILE A 155 -30.29 -10.32 -6.50
N ALA A 156 -29.75 -11.24 -5.69
CA ALA A 156 -29.39 -12.59 -6.15
C ALA A 156 -30.62 -13.41 -6.60
N ASP A 157 -31.73 -13.33 -5.86
CA ASP A 157 -33.00 -14.00 -6.24
C ASP A 157 -33.58 -13.48 -7.56
N ASN A 158 -33.22 -12.26 -7.96
CA ASN A 158 -33.63 -11.67 -9.24
C ASN A 158 -32.59 -11.85 -10.36
N TYR A 159 -31.44 -12.49 -10.11
CA TYR A 159 -30.31 -12.55 -11.04
C TYR A 159 -30.62 -13.32 -12.34
N ASP A 160 -31.46 -14.35 -12.27
CA ASP A 160 -31.84 -15.16 -13.44
C ASP A 160 -32.84 -14.45 -14.38
N ARG A 161 -33.34 -13.27 -14.01
CA ARG A 161 -34.25 -12.47 -14.85
C ARG A 161 -33.48 -11.44 -15.68
N VAL A 162 -32.65 -11.91 -16.59
CA VAL A 162 -32.00 -11.03 -17.57
C VAL A 162 -32.90 -10.83 -18.80
N PRO A 163 -33.04 -9.60 -19.32
CA PRO A 163 -33.68 -9.38 -20.61
C PRO A 163 -32.85 -10.02 -21.72
N GLU A 164 -33.51 -10.48 -22.78
CA GLU A 164 -32.85 -11.10 -23.93
C GLU A 164 -31.83 -10.14 -24.57
N VAL A 165 -30.63 -10.65 -24.89
CA VAL A 165 -29.54 -9.86 -25.46
C VAL A 165 -29.89 -9.48 -26.89
N GLN A 166 -30.24 -8.21 -27.11
CA GLN A 166 -30.38 -7.63 -28.43
C GLN A 166 -29.18 -6.73 -28.75
N PRO A 167 -28.64 -6.76 -29.99
CA PRO A 167 -27.61 -5.83 -30.39
C PRO A 167 -28.15 -4.40 -30.25
N ASP A 168 -27.44 -3.56 -29.52
CA ASP A 168 -27.83 -2.17 -29.30
C ASP A 168 -27.72 -1.36 -30.61
N ARG A 169 -28.39 -0.21 -30.66
CA ARG A 169 -28.46 0.62 -31.87
C ARG A 169 -27.06 1.06 -32.36
N PHE A 170 -26.05 1.07 -31.49
CA PHE A 170 -24.69 1.49 -31.82
C PHE A 170 -23.70 0.33 -31.98
N TRP A 171 -24.15 -0.93 -31.98
CA TRP A 171 -23.29 -2.13 -32.07
C TRP A 171 -22.33 -2.14 -33.26
N ARG A 172 -22.68 -1.46 -34.37
CA ARG A 172 -21.83 -1.32 -35.57
C ARG A 172 -21.21 0.08 -35.75
N CYS A 173 -21.49 1.02 -34.85
CA CYS A 173 -21.00 2.40 -34.97
C CYS A 173 -19.58 2.50 -34.41
N ARG A 174 -18.61 2.79 -35.28
CA ARG A 174 -17.21 3.05 -34.85
C ARG A 174 -17.02 4.42 -34.20
N ASN A 175 -17.90 5.37 -34.55
CA ASN A 175 -17.98 6.70 -33.95
C ASN A 175 -19.42 6.94 -33.49
N LEU A 176 -19.63 7.09 -32.19
CA LEU A 176 -20.94 7.49 -31.67
C LEU A 176 -21.16 8.97 -31.96
N PRO A 177 -22.29 9.38 -32.56
CA PRO A 177 -22.68 10.78 -32.54
C PRO A 177 -22.90 11.22 -31.08
N PRO A 178 -22.55 12.47 -30.71
CA PRO A 178 -22.77 12.94 -29.36
C PRO A 178 -24.26 12.82 -28.98
N PRO A 179 -24.58 12.40 -27.74
CA PRO A 179 -25.95 12.12 -27.32
C PRO A 179 -26.84 13.38 -27.28
N SER A 180 -26.24 14.57 -27.36
CA SER A 180 -26.90 15.87 -27.50
C SER A 180 -26.29 16.68 -28.63
N SER A 181 -27.01 17.67 -29.13
CA SER A 181 -26.56 18.64 -30.15
C SER A 181 -25.45 19.60 -29.67
N GLU A 182 -24.87 19.37 -28.50
CA GLU A 182 -23.82 20.20 -27.92
C GLU A 182 -22.45 19.58 -28.16
N MET A 183 -21.48 20.40 -28.59
CA MET A 183 -20.11 19.95 -28.77
C MET A 183 -19.53 19.47 -27.42
N PRO A 184 -18.76 18.36 -27.42
CA PRO A 184 -18.10 17.90 -26.21
C PRO A 184 -17.12 18.97 -25.71
N LEU A 185 -17.12 19.23 -24.40
CA LEU A 185 -16.22 20.17 -23.74
C LEU A 185 -14.76 19.69 -23.87
N VAL A 186 -14.03 20.18 -24.87
CA VAL A 186 -12.60 19.91 -25.08
C VAL A 186 -11.74 20.90 -24.28
N GLY A 187 -11.99 21.02 -22.97
CA GLY A 187 -11.17 21.84 -22.06
C GLY A 187 -11.15 23.36 -22.33
N SER A 188 -10.85 24.16 -21.30
CA SER A 188 -10.92 25.63 -21.37
C SER A 188 -9.91 26.28 -22.31
N ALA A 189 -8.82 25.59 -22.68
CA ALA A 189 -7.74 26.14 -23.50
C ALA A 189 -7.93 25.96 -25.02
N VAL A 190 -8.82 25.06 -25.46
CA VAL A 190 -9.02 24.80 -26.90
C VAL A 190 -9.88 25.89 -27.55
N ASN A 191 -10.74 26.55 -26.76
CA ASN A 191 -11.54 27.69 -27.23
C ASN A 191 -10.70 28.97 -27.48
N ALA A 192 -9.47 29.04 -26.97
CA ALA A 192 -8.58 30.19 -27.18
C ALA A 192 -8.10 30.35 -28.63
N LYS A 193 -8.12 29.28 -29.44
CA LYS A 193 -7.74 29.35 -30.86
C LYS A 193 -8.81 30.01 -31.75
N TYR A 194 -10.08 30.04 -31.32
CA TYR A 194 -11.16 30.61 -32.12
C TYR A 194 -11.44 32.09 -31.79
N GLN A 195 -11.20 32.53 -30.55
CA GLN A 195 -11.41 33.93 -30.16
C GLN A 195 -10.44 34.88 -30.88
N PHE A 196 -9.17 34.50 -31.06
CA PHE A 196 -8.16 35.36 -31.70
C PHE A 196 -8.35 35.54 -33.22
N PHE A 197 -9.12 34.69 -33.89
CA PHE A 197 -9.34 34.80 -35.34
C PHE A 197 -10.61 35.60 -35.70
N CYS A 198 -11.56 35.72 -34.77
CA CYS A 198 -12.79 36.51 -34.99
C CYS A 198 -12.58 38.02 -34.77
N ASP A 199 -11.65 38.44 -33.91
CA ASP A 199 -11.43 39.87 -33.62
C ASP A 199 -10.73 40.65 -34.75
N PHE A 200 -10.10 39.97 -35.73
CA PHE A 200 -9.44 40.65 -36.86
C PHE A 200 -10.38 40.93 -38.04
N ALA A 201 -11.57 40.34 -38.07
CA ALA A 201 -12.49 40.42 -39.21
C ALA A 201 -13.53 41.55 -39.12
N HIS A 202 -13.71 42.19 -37.94
CA HIS A 202 -14.88 43.03 -37.68
C HIS A 202 -14.63 44.54 -37.42
N LEU A 203 -13.39 45.03 -37.54
CA LEU A 203 -13.10 46.47 -37.37
C LEU A 203 -12.35 47.08 -38.57
N ARG A 204 -13.04 47.15 -39.70
CA ARG A 204 -12.92 48.27 -40.64
C ARG A 204 -14.29 48.94 -40.75
N LEU A 205 -14.30 50.26 -40.58
CA LEU A 205 -15.39 51.24 -40.75
C LEU A 205 -16.20 51.63 -39.49
N CYS A 206 -15.76 52.77 -38.93
CA CYS A 206 -16.47 53.89 -38.29
C CYS A 206 -15.80 54.22 -36.95
N VAL A 207 -14.69 54.97 -36.93
CA VAL A 207 -14.56 56.44 -37.09
C VAL A 207 -15.37 57.23 -36.05
N CYS A 208 -14.61 57.79 -35.08
CA CYS A 208 -14.86 59.01 -34.30
C CYS A 208 -16.00 58.92 -33.25
N VAL A 209 -15.87 59.33 -31.99
CA VAL A 209 -15.24 60.52 -31.41
C VAL A 209 -14.96 60.27 -29.90
N SER A 210 -13.81 60.77 -29.45
CA SER A 210 -13.41 61.24 -28.10
C SER A 210 -13.63 60.34 -26.88
N VAL A 211 -12.55 59.86 -26.24
CA VAL A 211 -11.65 60.60 -25.31
C VAL A 211 -12.30 60.80 -23.95
N SER A 212 -11.56 60.34 -22.94
CA SER A 212 -11.65 60.73 -21.52
C SER A 212 -12.81 60.08 -20.75
N VAL A 213 -12.70 59.67 -19.48
CA VAL A 213 -11.66 59.72 -18.46
C VAL A 213 -12.29 59.02 -17.24
N PHE A 214 -11.46 58.43 -16.39
CA PHE A 214 -11.72 58.18 -14.96
C PHE A 214 -12.77 57.15 -14.50
N ALA A 215 -12.23 56.22 -13.71
CA ALA A 215 -12.50 56.03 -12.28
C ALA A 215 -13.82 55.37 -11.82
N SER A 216 -13.59 54.46 -10.87
CA SER A 216 -14.46 54.06 -9.76
C SER A 216 -15.69 53.21 -10.12
N TYR A 217 -15.73 51.99 -9.59
CA TYR A 217 -16.46 51.69 -8.35
C TYR A 217 -16.35 50.18 -8.02
N HIS A 218 -15.93 49.87 -6.79
CA HIS A 218 -16.35 48.69 -6.03
C HIS A 218 -17.86 48.80 -5.71
N PRO A 219 -18.57 47.81 -5.13
CA PRO A 219 -18.12 46.49 -4.69
C PRO A 219 -18.73 45.30 -5.45
#